data_AF-A0AAD6HN12-F1
#
_entry.id   AF-A0AAD6HN12-F1
#
_cell.length_a   1.000
_cell.length_b   1.000
_cell.length_c   1.000
_cell.angle_alpha   90.00
_cell.angle_beta   90.00
_cell.angle_gamma   90.00
#
_symmetry.space_group_name_H-M   'P 1'
#
loop_
_entity.id
_entity.type
_entity.pdbx_description
1 polymer ?
#
loop_
_entity_poly.entity_id
_entity_poly.type
_entity_poly.pdbx_seq_one_letter_code
_entity_poly.pdbx_strand_id
1 'polypeptide(L)'
;MTSSIPKLSPAHLHEAHATRDLQDKLLEPISVLAPFSALIISITLIVLFMIRLYLLQGYVMQRFYGRTNRRGFINHHIAGVTKILVLIVAIHAFISVAFGNSYFHRPYAHGSRVTLGDVLLIACQMLIGMYLFELIYRTKLSPVAVAHHTGTILIGQSAIALSLRLDREPDADIEFIMCTVWGAFDITSEVFPHVAIILYRIYPQRHYFLRNVFLCSCITTAAGTLCETVVAMWLFGSIWDRWGIAFKVLTPILHIAFSAAQVHESFCILEDVQASTGIHQGREGFRGFQIYYIKRRVV
;
A
#
# COMPACT_ATOMS: atom_id res chain seq x y z
N MET A 1 24.16 -49.95 15.38
CA MET A 1 22.98 -49.11 15.11
C MET A 1 23.44 -47.82 14.45
N THR A 2 23.47 -47.80 13.12
CA THR A 2 23.79 -46.62 12.33
C THR A 2 22.56 -45.72 12.28
N SER A 3 22.59 -44.65 13.08
CA SER A 3 21.59 -43.58 13.04
C SER A 3 21.61 -42.94 11.65
N SER A 4 20.61 -43.24 10.84
CA SER A 4 20.34 -42.55 9.58
C SER A 4 19.84 -41.15 9.90
N ILE A 5 20.73 -40.17 9.85
CA ILE A 5 20.37 -38.75 9.89
C ILE A 5 19.46 -38.48 8.68
N PRO A 6 18.20 -38.06 8.88
CA PRO A 6 17.33 -37.75 7.77
C PRO A 6 17.93 -36.58 7.00
N LYS A 7 18.23 -36.81 5.72
CA LYS A 7 18.61 -35.73 4.79
C LYS A 7 17.42 -34.80 4.65
N LEU A 8 17.47 -33.64 5.30
CA LEU A 8 16.49 -32.58 5.09
C LEU A 8 16.50 -32.16 3.62
N SER A 9 15.30 -32.03 3.06
CA SER A 9 15.08 -31.49 1.72
C SER A 9 15.74 -30.11 1.59
N PRO A 10 16.38 -29.78 0.45
CA PRO A 10 16.96 -28.45 0.19
C PRO A 10 15.98 -27.29 0.43
N ALA A 11 14.68 -27.51 0.24
CA ALA A 11 13.64 -26.51 0.50
C ALA A 11 13.54 -26.16 2.00
N HIS A 12 13.61 -27.16 2.90
CA HIS A 12 13.58 -26.92 4.34
C HIS A 12 14.86 -26.25 4.85
N LEU A 13 16.00 -26.46 4.18
CA LEU A 13 17.24 -25.73 4.50
C LEU A 13 17.12 -24.25 4.16
N HIS A 14 16.59 -23.90 2.98
CA HIS A 14 16.37 -22.49 2.62
C HIS A 14 15.36 -21.78 3.54
N GLU A 15 14.28 -22.47 3.92
CA GLU A 15 13.26 -21.92 4.82
C GLU A 15 13.80 -21.71 6.24
N ALA A 16 14.59 -22.65 6.77
CA ALA A 16 15.26 -22.54 8.07
C ALA A 16 16.34 -21.43 8.11
N HIS A 17 16.97 -21.12 6.98
CA HIS A 17 17.95 -20.03 6.90
C HIS A 17 17.27 -18.65 6.90
N ALA A 18 16.21 -18.46 6.11
CA ALA A 18 15.49 -17.18 6.07
C ALA A 18 14.82 -16.81 7.42
N THR A 19 14.33 -17.81 8.15
CA THR A 19 13.76 -17.61 9.50
C THR A 19 14.82 -17.22 10.52
N ARG A 20 16.00 -17.84 10.50
CA ARG A 20 17.12 -17.47 11.38
C ARG A 20 17.63 -16.06 11.12
N ASP A 21 17.77 -15.67 9.85
CA ASP A 21 18.27 -14.34 9.48
C ASP A 21 17.36 -13.20 9.97
N LEU A 22 16.04 -13.44 10.12
CA LEU A 22 15.12 -12.49 10.73
C LEU A 22 15.18 -12.52 12.27
N GLN A 23 15.46 -13.67 12.88
CA GLN A 23 15.55 -13.79 14.34
C GLN A 23 16.82 -13.15 14.92
N ASP A 24 17.92 -13.13 14.17
CA ASP A 24 19.23 -12.65 14.63
C ASP A 24 19.55 -11.18 14.25
N LYS A 25 18.58 -10.42 13.72
CA LYS A 25 18.79 -8.98 13.42
C LYS A 25 19.02 -8.14 14.67
N LEU A 26 20.11 -7.37 14.67
CA LEU A 26 20.49 -6.44 15.73
C LEU A 26 19.50 -5.26 15.81
N LEU A 27 19.16 -4.86 17.03
CA LEU A 27 18.31 -3.70 17.32
C LEU A 27 19.05 -2.41 16.96
N GLU A 28 18.59 -1.74 15.90
CA GLU A 28 19.18 -0.51 15.40
C GLU A 28 18.08 0.48 14.97
N PRO A 29 18.30 1.81 15.11
CA PRO A 29 17.35 2.80 14.62
C PRO A 29 17.21 2.70 13.11
N ILE A 30 15.97 2.70 12.62
CA ILE A 30 15.69 2.48 11.19
C ILE A 30 16.34 3.56 10.31
N SER A 31 16.56 4.77 10.81
CA SER A 31 17.20 5.86 10.07
C SER A 31 17.53 7.02 11.01
N VAL A 32 18.63 7.73 10.73
CA VAL A 32 18.97 8.99 11.41
C VAL A 32 17.97 10.12 11.11
N LEU A 33 17.16 9.97 10.06
CA LEU A 33 16.13 10.92 9.65
C LEU A 33 14.80 10.72 10.40
N ALA A 34 14.63 9.61 11.14
CA ALA A 34 13.37 9.29 11.81
C ALA A 34 12.83 10.42 12.72
N PRO A 35 13.65 11.17 13.49
CA PRO A 35 13.18 12.32 14.27
C PRO A 35 12.60 13.47 13.43
N PHE A 36 12.95 13.55 12.14
CA PHE A 36 12.47 14.57 11.20
C PHE A 36 11.22 14.14 10.42
N SER A 37 10.57 13.05 10.82
CA SER A 37 9.37 12.49 10.17
C SER A 37 8.27 13.52 9.88
N ALA A 38 7.96 14.38 10.86
CA ALA A 38 6.96 15.44 10.71
C ALA A 38 7.36 16.49 9.65
N LEU A 39 8.66 16.77 9.52
CA LEU A 39 9.17 17.67 8.49
C LEU A 39 9.10 17.00 7.11
N ILE A 40 9.49 15.72 7.00
CA ILE A 40 9.44 14.96 5.75
C ILE A 40 8.01 14.88 5.22
N ILE A 41 7.04 14.51 6.06
CA ILE A 41 5.64 14.43 5.64
C ILE A 41 5.07 15.80 5.24
N SER A 42 5.48 16.88 5.93
CA SER A 42 5.08 18.24 5.57
C SER A 42 5.62 18.63 4.18
N ILE A 43 6.89 18.34 3.90
CA ILE A 43 7.50 18.57 2.58
C ILE A 43 6.76 17.75 1.51
N THR A 44 6.48 16.47 1.78
CA THR A 44 5.70 15.60 0.88
C THR A 44 4.34 16.22 0.55
N LEU A 45 3.58 16.65 1.56
CA LEU A 45 2.26 17.27 1.37
C LEU A 45 2.34 18.55 0.53
N ILE A 46 3.35 19.40 0.77
CA ILE A 46 3.59 20.60 -0.03
C ILE A 46 3.87 20.22 -1.49
N VAL A 47 4.75 19.25 -1.73
CA VAL A 47 5.08 18.79 -3.09
C VAL A 47 3.85 18.22 -3.79
N LEU A 48 3.06 17.37 -3.14
CA LEU A 48 1.82 16.82 -3.71
C LEU A 48 0.81 17.93 -4.03
N PHE A 49 0.68 18.92 -3.16
CA PHE A 49 -0.18 20.08 -3.38
C PHE A 49 0.28 20.94 -4.57
N MET A 50 1.59 21.19 -4.70
CA MET A 50 2.18 21.93 -5.83
C MET A 50 1.96 21.18 -7.16
N ILE A 51 2.20 19.86 -7.18
CA ILE A 51 1.94 19.00 -8.34
C ILE A 51 0.46 19.06 -8.74
N ARG A 52 -0.44 18.97 -7.75
CA ARG A 52 -1.88 19.06 -7.98
C ARG A 52 -2.27 20.36 -8.67
N LEU A 53 -1.86 21.50 -8.10
CA LEU A 53 -2.29 22.82 -8.55
C LEU A 53 -1.63 23.22 -9.88
N TYR A 54 -0.30 23.17 -9.95
CA TYR A 54 0.43 23.76 -11.06
C TYR A 54 0.60 22.79 -12.23
N LEU A 55 0.92 21.52 -11.95
CA LEU A 55 1.16 20.53 -13.01
C LEU A 55 -0.16 19.92 -13.50
N LEU A 56 -0.93 19.29 -12.62
CA LEU A 56 -2.10 18.53 -13.06
C LEU A 56 -3.28 19.44 -13.41
N GLN A 57 -3.71 20.30 -12.50
CA GLN A 57 -4.84 21.20 -12.74
C GLN A 57 -4.49 22.34 -13.72
N GLY A 58 -3.29 22.91 -13.59
CA GLY A 58 -2.80 24.00 -14.44
C GLY A 58 -2.46 23.57 -15.86
N TYR A 59 -1.74 22.46 -16.03
CA TYR A 59 -1.17 22.09 -17.33
C TYR A 59 -1.82 20.83 -17.94
N VAL A 60 -1.70 19.67 -17.29
CA VAL A 60 -2.09 18.36 -17.88
C VAL A 60 -3.58 18.30 -18.19
N MET A 61 -4.45 18.71 -17.27
CA MET A 61 -5.90 18.67 -17.48
C MET A 61 -6.35 19.63 -18.57
N GLN A 62 -5.72 20.80 -18.68
CA GLN A 62 -6.08 21.77 -19.72
C GLN A 62 -5.66 21.26 -21.11
N ARG A 63 -4.51 20.57 -21.19
CA ARG A 63 -3.94 20.15 -22.47
C ARG A 63 -4.52 18.83 -23.01
N PHE A 64 -4.75 17.84 -22.14
CA PHE A 64 -5.06 16.47 -22.56
C PHE A 64 -6.51 16.03 -22.30
N TYR A 65 -7.21 16.62 -21.31
CA TYR A 65 -8.50 16.08 -20.82
C TYR A 65 -9.69 17.04 -20.86
N GLY A 66 -9.50 18.33 -21.18
CA GLY A 66 -10.61 19.29 -21.33
C GLY A 66 -11.27 19.71 -20.00
N ARG A 67 -12.56 20.10 -20.03
CA ARG A 67 -13.26 20.80 -18.92
C ARG A 67 -14.10 19.92 -17.97
N THR A 68 -14.24 18.61 -18.21
CA THR A 68 -15.19 17.76 -17.45
C THR A 68 -14.56 17.10 -16.20
N ASN A 69 -15.26 17.24 -15.07
CA ASN A 69 -15.08 16.56 -13.77
C ASN A 69 -13.63 16.31 -13.27
N ARG A 70 -12.87 17.41 -13.13
CA ARG A 70 -11.41 17.41 -12.93
C ARG A 70 -10.91 16.92 -11.56
N ARG A 71 -11.66 17.14 -10.47
CA ARG A 71 -11.12 17.01 -9.10
C ARG A 71 -10.80 15.56 -8.71
N GLY A 72 -11.76 14.64 -8.85
CA GLY A 72 -11.55 13.23 -8.51
C GLY A 72 -10.53 12.55 -9.43
N PHE A 73 -10.52 12.92 -10.71
CA PHE A 73 -9.58 12.39 -11.69
C PHE A 73 -8.13 12.79 -11.41
N ILE A 74 -7.89 14.06 -11.04
CA ILE A 74 -6.55 14.53 -10.62
C ILE A 74 -6.07 13.76 -9.40
N ASN A 75 -6.93 13.57 -8.38
CA ASN A 75 -6.51 12.88 -7.16
C ASN A 75 -6.12 11.43 -7.44
N HIS A 76 -6.82 10.73 -8.34
CA HIS A 76 -6.43 9.36 -8.75
C HIS A 76 -5.07 9.32 -9.46
N HIS A 77 -4.71 10.35 -10.24
CA HIS A 77 -3.38 10.44 -10.82
C HIS A 77 -2.30 10.66 -9.75
N ILE A 78 -2.55 11.57 -8.81
CA ILE A 78 -1.60 11.85 -7.71
C ILE A 78 -1.38 10.58 -6.90
N ALA A 79 -2.46 9.92 -6.47
CA ALA A 79 -2.38 8.70 -5.69
C ALA A 79 -1.62 7.60 -6.46
N GLY A 80 -2.05 7.29 -7.69
CA GLY A 80 -1.44 6.25 -8.51
C GLY A 80 0.03 6.52 -8.85
N VAL A 81 0.36 7.74 -9.29
CA VAL A 81 1.75 8.11 -9.63
C VAL A 81 2.65 8.11 -8.39
N THR A 82 2.17 8.63 -7.26
CA THR A 82 2.96 8.63 -6.02
C THR A 82 3.25 7.21 -5.56
N LYS A 83 2.24 6.31 -5.60
CA LYS A 83 2.41 4.89 -5.29
C LYS A 83 3.46 4.21 -6.19
N ILE A 84 3.41 4.46 -7.51
CA ILE A 84 4.41 3.94 -8.46
C ILE A 84 5.82 4.48 -8.15
N LEU A 85 5.95 5.78 -7.84
CA LEU A 85 7.24 6.38 -7.49
C LEU A 85 7.80 5.80 -6.20
N VAL A 86 6.95 5.61 -5.18
CA VAL A 86 7.33 4.96 -3.91
C VAL A 86 7.86 3.56 -4.19
N LEU A 87 7.15 2.77 -5.02
CA LEU A 87 7.60 1.42 -5.37
C LEU A 87 8.97 1.44 -6.06
N ILE A 88 9.16 2.28 -7.09
CA ILE A 88 10.42 2.37 -7.83
C ILE A 88 11.59 2.78 -6.92
N VAL A 89 11.39 3.78 -6.07
CA VAL A 89 12.43 4.30 -5.16
C VAL A 89 12.78 3.27 -4.08
N ALA A 90 11.77 2.62 -3.52
CA ALA A 90 11.93 1.75 -2.36
C ALA A 90 12.32 0.30 -2.73
N ILE A 91 12.04 -0.19 -3.94
CA ILE A 91 12.12 -1.64 -4.24
C ILE A 91 13.47 -2.27 -3.90
N HIS A 92 14.58 -1.58 -4.22
CA HIS A 92 15.92 -2.08 -3.89
C HIS A 92 16.14 -2.18 -2.39
N ALA A 93 15.79 -1.13 -1.64
CA ALA A 93 15.96 -1.10 -0.20
C ALA A 93 15.02 -2.10 0.50
N PHE A 94 13.79 -2.19 0.02
CA PHE A 94 12.77 -3.11 0.50
C PHE A 94 13.22 -4.56 0.35
N ILE A 95 13.60 -4.99 -0.85
CA ILE A 95 14.06 -6.37 -1.08
C ILE A 95 15.30 -6.67 -0.23
N SER A 96 16.27 -5.75 -0.20
CA SER A 96 17.53 -5.95 0.52
C SER A 96 17.34 -6.10 2.04
N VAL A 97 16.40 -5.36 2.63
CA VAL A 97 16.14 -5.37 4.06
C VAL A 97 15.11 -6.45 4.44
N ALA A 98 14.00 -6.57 3.74
CA ALA A 98 12.92 -7.48 4.13
C ALA A 98 13.22 -8.95 3.81
N PHE A 99 13.93 -9.22 2.72
CA PHE A 99 14.17 -10.59 2.22
C PHE A 99 15.65 -10.92 2.02
N GLY A 100 16.54 -9.94 2.21
CA GLY A 100 17.97 -10.11 2.07
C GLY A 100 18.72 -9.95 3.39
N ASN A 101 20.04 -10.12 3.31
CA ASN A 101 20.93 -10.09 4.48
C ASN A 101 21.51 -8.68 4.71
N SER A 102 20.69 -7.65 4.53
CA SER A 102 21.06 -6.25 4.79
C SER A 102 20.31 -5.67 5.98
N TYR A 103 20.96 -4.73 6.66
CA TYR A 103 20.42 -3.95 7.76
C TYR A 103 20.17 -2.50 7.33
N PHE A 104 19.42 -1.74 8.13
CA PHE A 104 18.95 -0.40 7.78
C PHE A 104 20.09 0.60 7.49
N HIS A 105 21.19 0.54 8.23
CA HIS A 105 22.32 1.45 8.09
C HIS A 105 23.26 1.16 6.92
N ARG A 106 23.02 0.08 6.16
CA ARG A 106 23.82 -0.22 4.97
C ARG A 106 23.70 0.91 3.94
N PRO A 107 24.78 1.36 3.29
CA PRO A 107 24.72 2.31 2.19
C PRO A 107 23.81 1.82 1.05
N TYR A 108 22.95 2.70 0.52
CA TYR A 108 22.02 2.40 -0.57
C TYR A 108 22.75 2.05 -1.88
N ALA A 109 23.89 2.68 -2.12
CA ALA A 109 24.79 2.40 -3.23
C ALA A 109 26.24 2.51 -2.75
N HIS A 110 27.18 1.94 -3.52
CA HIS A 110 28.60 2.01 -3.19
C HIS A 110 29.06 3.47 -3.07
N GLY A 111 29.69 3.82 -1.93
CA GLY A 111 30.12 5.19 -1.63
C GLY A 111 29.02 6.18 -1.25
N SER A 112 27.75 5.76 -1.19
CA SER A 112 26.64 6.62 -0.77
C SER A 112 26.65 6.88 0.74
N ARG A 113 26.26 8.09 1.14
CA ARG A 113 25.93 8.42 2.54
C ARG A 113 24.49 8.10 2.89
N VAL A 114 23.63 7.94 1.88
CA VAL A 114 22.22 7.56 2.05
C VAL A 114 22.16 6.07 2.34
N THR A 115 21.45 5.69 3.41
CA THR A 115 21.28 4.30 3.84
C THR A 115 20.00 3.69 3.29
N LEU A 116 19.89 2.35 3.33
CA LEU A 116 18.65 1.65 2.95
C LEU A 116 17.46 2.10 3.81
N GLY A 117 17.70 2.31 5.10
CA GLY A 117 16.71 2.80 6.05
C GLY A 117 16.23 4.22 5.77
N ASP A 118 17.11 5.13 5.35
CA ASP A 118 16.70 6.48 4.94
C ASP A 118 15.71 6.44 3.75
N VAL A 119 15.98 5.57 2.77
CA VAL A 119 15.13 5.40 1.60
C VAL A 119 13.77 4.81 2.00
N LEU A 120 13.74 3.79 2.85
CA LEU A 120 12.50 3.17 3.34
C LEU A 120 11.68 4.14 4.20
N LEU A 121 12.32 4.92 5.07
CA LEU A 121 11.64 5.95 5.86
C LEU A 121 11.00 7.01 4.96
N ILE A 122 11.75 7.54 3.98
CA ILE A 122 11.22 8.54 3.04
C ILE A 122 10.05 7.96 2.24
N ALA A 123 10.19 6.74 1.73
CA ALA A 123 9.13 6.02 1.01
C ALA A 123 7.88 5.83 1.88
N CYS A 124 8.03 5.46 3.15
CA CYS A 124 6.94 5.33 4.10
C CYS A 124 6.25 6.69 4.34
N GLN A 125 7.01 7.76 4.58
CA GLN A 125 6.44 9.10 4.75
C GLN A 125 5.77 9.65 3.48
N MET A 126 6.27 9.27 2.30
CA MET A 126 5.62 9.57 1.02
C MET A 126 4.25 8.88 0.90
N LEU A 127 4.17 7.60 1.28
CA LEU A 127 2.92 6.85 1.28
C LEU A 127 1.91 7.43 2.29
N ILE A 128 2.34 7.72 3.52
CA ILE A 128 1.49 8.32 4.55
C ILE A 128 1.03 9.72 4.12
N GLY A 129 1.94 10.55 3.58
CA GLY A 129 1.61 11.87 3.05
C GLY A 129 0.59 11.80 1.91
N MET A 130 0.67 10.78 1.05
CA MET A 130 -0.33 10.54 0.00
C MET A 130 -1.70 10.18 0.58
N TYR A 131 -1.78 9.32 1.60
CA TYR A 131 -3.05 8.99 2.25
C TYR A 131 -3.66 10.19 2.98
N LEU A 132 -2.86 11.01 3.67
CA LEU A 132 -3.33 12.28 4.23
C LEU A 132 -3.86 13.21 3.14
N PHE A 133 -3.15 13.31 2.03
CA PHE A 133 -3.57 14.12 0.89
C PHE A 133 -4.91 13.63 0.32
N GLU A 134 -5.13 12.32 0.18
CA GLU A 134 -6.41 11.77 -0.25
C GLU A 134 -7.53 12.08 0.75
N LEU A 135 -7.30 11.90 2.05
CA LEU A 135 -8.28 12.22 3.10
C LEU A 135 -8.69 13.71 3.07
N ILE A 136 -7.75 14.62 2.84
CA ILE A 136 -8.01 16.07 2.83
C ILE A 136 -8.70 16.52 1.54
N TYR A 137 -8.24 16.04 0.38
CA TYR A 137 -8.63 16.62 -0.92
C TYR A 137 -9.64 15.79 -1.71
N ARG A 138 -9.94 14.54 -1.31
CA ARG A 138 -10.92 13.69 -2.00
C ARG A 138 -12.30 13.93 -1.40
N THR A 139 -13.20 14.48 -2.21
CA THR A 139 -14.55 14.88 -1.77
C THR A 139 -15.49 13.71 -1.45
N LYS A 140 -15.17 12.50 -1.91
CA LYS A 140 -16.01 11.30 -1.75
C LYS A 140 -15.12 10.08 -1.53
N LEU A 141 -14.93 9.71 -0.27
CA LEU A 141 -14.32 8.46 0.18
C LEU A 141 -15.41 7.63 0.85
N SER A 142 -15.36 6.30 0.67
CA SER A 142 -16.22 5.41 1.47
C SER A 142 -15.73 5.39 2.92
N PRO A 143 -16.60 5.12 3.91
CA PRO A 143 -16.17 4.97 5.29
C PRO A 143 -15.07 3.92 5.47
N VAL A 144 -15.13 2.82 4.70
CA VAL A 144 -14.11 1.77 4.68
C VAL A 144 -12.76 2.32 4.19
N ALA A 145 -12.75 3.11 3.11
CA ALA A 145 -11.51 3.73 2.63
C ALA A 145 -10.96 4.77 3.62
N VAL A 146 -11.82 5.55 4.28
CA VAL A 146 -11.39 6.48 5.34
C VAL A 146 -10.74 5.73 6.49
N ALA A 147 -11.35 4.64 6.94
CA ALA A 147 -10.81 3.79 8.00
C ALA A 147 -9.47 3.16 7.59
N HIS A 148 -9.36 2.63 6.37
CA HIS A 148 -8.13 2.06 5.81
C HIS A 148 -7.00 3.08 5.75
N HIS A 149 -7.23 4.25 5.16
CA HIS A 149 -6.23 5.31 5.08
C HIS A 149 -5.80 5.81 6.47
N THR A 150 -6.75 6.02 7.38
CA THR A 150 -6.47 6.45 8.75
C THR A 150 -5.66 5.39 9.51
N GLY A 151 -6.06 4.13 9.40
CA GLY A 151 -5.33 3.00 9.98
C GLY A 151 -3.91 2.94 9.46
N THR A 152 -3.72 3.05 8.14
CA THR A 152 -2.39 3.02 7.52
C THR A 152 -1.50 4.13 8.02
N ILE A 153 -2.03 5.35 8.15
CA ILE A 153 -1.31 6.50 8.71
C ILE A 153 -0.90 6.23 10.16
N LEU A 154 -1.82 5.76 10.99
CA LEU A 154 -1.56 5.51 12.41
C LEU A 154 -0.54 4.40 12.61
N ILE A 155 -0.68 3.28 11.89
CA ILE A 155 0.26 2.14 11.96
C ILE A 155 1.65 2.58 11.49
N GLY A 156 1.75 3.22 10.32
CA GLY A 156 3.04 3.67 9.79
C GLY A 156 3.74 4.70 10.68
N GLN A 157 3.01 5.69 11.21
CA GLN A 157 3.59 6.66 12.15
C GLN A 157 3.97 6.01 13.48
N SER A 158 3.19 5.03 13.96
CA SER A 158 3.49 4.30 15.19
C SER A 158 4.75 3.45 15.04
N ALA A 159 4.91 2.72 13.93
CA ALA A 159 6.12 1.94 13.65
C ALA A 159 7.38 2.82 13.64
N ILE A 160 7.31 3.99 13.01
CA ILE A 160 8.40 4.97 13.02
C ILE A 160 8.66 5.51 14.44
N ALA A 161 7.62 5.85 15.19
CA ALA A 161 7.77 6.36 16.55
C ALA A 161 8.38 5.32 17.51
N LEU A 162 7.98 4.06 17.39
CA LEU A 162 8.54 2.95 18.16
C LEU A 162 10.02 2.74 17.84
N SER A 163 10.43 2.91 16.58
CA SER A 163 11.83 2.79 16.15
C SER A 163 12.79 3.80 16.80
N LEU A 164 12.26 4.88 17.39
CA LEU A 164 13.04 5.88 18.12
C LEU A 164 13.36 5.47 19.57
N ARG A 165 12.73 4.41 20.10
CA ARG A 165 12.86 3.96 21.50
C ARG A 165 13.19 2.46 21.59
N LEU A 166 14.20 2.04 20.85
CA LEU A 166 14.65 0.63 20.79
C LEU A 166 15.03 0.04 22.15
N ASP A 167 15.47 0.89 23.09
CA ASP A 167 15.78 0.51 24.47
C ASP A 167 14.54 -0.03 25.22
N ARG A 168 13.34 0.35 24.78
CA ARG A 168 12.07 -0.05 25.39
C ARG A 168 11.25 -0.97 24.49
N GLU A 169 11.47 -0.93 23.18
CA GLU A 169 10.68 -1.64 22.17
C GLU A 169 11.59 -2.48 21.27
N PRO A 170 11.98 -3.69 21.71
CA PRO A 170 12.89 -4.57 20.95
C PRO A 170 12.28 -5.15 19.66
N ASP A 171 11.00 -4.91 19.40
CA ASP A 171 10.31 -5.37 18.20
C ASP A 171 10.16 -4.26 17.13
N ALA A 172 10.69 -3.06 17.39
CA ALA A 172 10.40 -1.89 16.57
C ALA A 172 10.94 -1.97 15.14
N ASP A 173 12.09 -2.61 14.95
CA ASP A 173 12.70 -2.83 13.63
C ASP A 173 11.90 -3.85 12.80
N ILE A 174 11.46 -4.94 13.45
CA ILE A 174 10.59 -5.95 12.85
C ILE A 174 9.24 -5.34 12.45
N GLU A 175 8.61 -4.60 13.35
CA GLU A 175 7.32 -3.96 13.09
C GLU A 175 7.42 -3.02 11.89
N PHE A 176 8.51 -2.26 11.78
CA PHE A 176 8.77 -1.43 10.61
C PHE A 176 8.93 -2.26 9.32
N ILE A 177 9.66 -3.39 9.36
CA ILE A 177 9.78 -4.30 8.21
C ILE A 177 8.39 -4.84 7.81
N MET A 178 7.60 -5.33 8.77
CA MET A 178 6.24 -5.81 8.51
C MET A 178 5.37 -4.73 7.88
N CYS A 179 5.43 -3.50 8.38
CA CYS A 179 4.76 -2.35 7.77
C CYS A 179 5.22 -2.09 6.34
N THR A 180 6.52 -2.24 6.02
CA THR A 180 6.99 -2.08 4.63
C THR A 180 6.52 -3.19 3.70
N VAL A 181 6.45 -4.43 4.19
CA VAL A 181 5.90 -5.57 3.43
C VAL A 181 4.43 -5.32 3.14
N TRP A 182 3.68 -4.90 4.16
CA TRP A 182 2.28 -4.54 4.01
C TRP A 182 2.10 -3.41 2.99
N GLY A 183 2.82 -2.31 3.16
CA GLY A 183 2.76 -1.17 2.25
C GLY A 183 3.10 -1.54 0.81
N ALA A 184 4.02 -2.49 0.57
CA ALA A 184 4.34 -2.96 -0.77
C ALA A 184 3.16 -3.69 -1.44
N PHE A 185 2.48 -4.57 -0.70
CA PHE A 185 1.29 -5.26 -1.20
C PHE A 185 0.11 -4.31 -1.42
N ASP A 186 -0.13 -3.41 -0.46
CA ASP A 186 -1.15 -2.36 -0.54
C ASP A 186 -0.97 -1.46 -1.77
N ILE A 187 0.25 -0.99 -2.02
CA ILE A 187 0.58 -0.24 -3.24
C ILE A 187 0.28 -1.08 -4.50
N THR A 188 0.70 -2.35 -4.51
CA THR A 188 0.56 -3.21 -5.68
C THR A 188 -0.91 -3.53 -6.00
N SER A 189 -1.72 -3.78 -4.97
CA SER A 189 -3.14 -4.13 -5.10
C SER A 189 -4.02 -2.91 -5.43
N GLU A 190 -3.66 -1.71 -4.98
CA GLU A 190 -4.42 -0.47 -5.22
C GLU A 190 -4.06 0.28 -6.53
N VAL A 191 -2.90 0.02 -7.14
CA VAL A 191 -2.51 0.68 -8.42
C VAL A 191 -3.48 0.34 -9.56
N PHE A 192 -3.89 -0.93 -9.69
CA PHE A 192 -4.81 -1.35 -10.75
C PHE A 192 -6.19 -0.70 -10.65
N PRO A 193 -6.85 -0.65 -9.46
CA PRO A 193 -8.10 0.10 -9.27
C PRO A 193 -7.99 1.57 -9.70
N HIS A 194 -6.89 2.25 -9.38
CA HIS A 194 -6.69 3.63 -9.82
C HIS A 194 -6.63 3.74 -11.35
N VAL A 195 -5.88 2.86 -12.02
CA VAL A 195 -5.81 2.80 -13.48
C VAL A 195 -7.19 2.50 -14.08
N ALA A 196 -7.95 1.57 -13.50
CA ALA A 196 -9.30 1.23 -13.95
C ALA A 196 -10.25 2.43 -13.91
N ILE A 197 -10.24 3.20 -12.81
CA ILE A 197 -11.06 4.41 -12.66
C ILE A 197 -10.63 5.49 -13.67
N ILE A 198 -9.33 5.65 -13.91
CA ILE A 198 -8.82 6.58 -14.93
C ILE A 198 -9.32 6.18 -16.32
N LEU A 199 -9.19 4.91 -16.69
CA LEU A 199 -9.65 4.38 -17.99
C LEU A 199 -11.17 4.49 -18.15
N TYR A 200 -11.95 4.27 -17.07
CA TYR A 200 -13.39 4.49 -17.03
C TYR A 200 -13.78 5.93 -17.40
N ARG A 201 -13.01 6.92 -16.93
CA ARG A 201 -13.26 8.34 -17.24
C ARG A 201 -12.85 8.71 -18.67
N ILE A 202 -11.83 8.05 -19.24
CA ILE A 202 -11.33 8.32 -20.59
C ILE A 202 -12.19 7.64 -21.66
N TYR A 203 -12.66 6.42 -21.42
CA TYR A 203 -13.38 5.60 -22.39
C TYR A 203 -14.79 5.19 -21.93
N PRO A 204 -15.67 6.12 -21.52
CA PRO A 204 -16.95 5.80 -20.88
C PRO A 204 -17.92 4.99 -21.76
N GLN A 205 -17.74 5.01 -23.08
CA GLN A 205 -18.60 4.32 -24.05
C GLN A 205 -18.09 2.91 -24.40
N ARG A 206 -16.89 2.51 -23.97
CA ARG A 206 -16.29 1.22 -24.32
C ARG A 206 -16.60 0.17 -23.25
N HIS A 207 -17.87 -0.20 -23.09
CA HIS A 207 -18.34 -1.07 -22.01
C HIS A 207 -17.62 -2.43 -21.93
N TYR A 208 -17.40 -3.11 -23.06
CA TYR A 208 -16.67 -4.39 -23.08
C TYR A 208 -15.22 -4.26 -22.60
N PHE A 209 -14.53 -3.19 -23.01
CA PHE A 209 -13.17 -2.91 -22.56
C PHE A 209 -13.16 -2.62 -21.05
N LEU A 210 -14.04 -1.74 -20.58
CA LEU A 210 -14.14 -1.39 -19.17
C LEU A 210 -14.49 -2.58 -18.28
N ARG A 211 -15.40 -3.45 -18.73
CA ARG A 211 -15.72 -4.71 -18.06
C ARG A 211 -14.48 -5.56 -17.81
N ASN A 212 -13.66 -5.75 -18.86
CA ASN A 212 -12.45 -6.56 -18.75
C ASN A 212 -11.41 -5.88 -17.84
N VAL A 213 -11.27 -4.56 -17.93
CA VAL A 213 -10.36 -3.79 -17.06
C VAL A 213 -10.77 -3.91 -15.59
N PHE A 214 -12.05 -3.73 -15.26
CA PHE A 214 -12.54 -3.88 -13.89
C PHE A 214 -12.45 -5.32 -13.39
N LEU A 215 -12.71 -6.31 -14.26
CA LEU A 215 -12.54 -7.72 -13.90
C LEU A 215 -11.07 -8.05 -13.59
N CYS A 216 -10.14 -7.59 -14.44
CA CYS A 216 -8.70 -7.72 -14.17
C CYS A 216 -8.31 -7.02 -12.87
N SER A 217 -8.83 -5.82 -12.62
CA SER A 217 -8.59 -5.11 -11.35
C SER A 217 -9.10 -5.91 -10.15
N CYS A 218 -10.32 -6.44 -10.20
CA CYS A 218 -10.88 -7.25 -9.12
C CYS A 218 -10.06 -8.52 -8.87
N ILE A 219 -9.66 -9.24 -9.92
CA ILE A 219 -8.87 -10.48 -9.80
C ILE A 219 -7.49 -10.17 -9.23
N THR A 220 -6.82 -9.12 -9.73
CA THR A 220 -5.48 -8.74 -9.28
C THR A 220 -5.48 -8.24 -7.84
N THR A 221 -6.47 -7.44 -7.43
CA THR A 221 -6.63 -7.01 -6.03
C THR A 221 -6.89 -8.21 -5.12
N ALA A 222 -7.83 -9.09 -5.45
CA ALA A 222 -8.14 -10.28 -4.64
C ALA A 222 -6.94 -11.25 -4.54
N ALA A 223 -6.23 -11.50 -5.65
CA ALA A 223 -5.02 -12.31 -5.66
C ALA A 223 -3.90 -11.65 -4.85
N GLY A 224 -3.77 -10.32 -4.95
CA GLY A 224 -2.86 -9.50 -4.15
C GLY A 224 -3.11 -9.66 -2.66
N THR A 225 -4.35 -9.48 -2.20
CA THR A 225 -4.76 -9.67 -0.80
C THR A 225 -4.47 -11.08 -0.28
N LEU A 226 -4.69 -12.10 -1.11
CA LEU A 226 -4.38 -13.48 -0.74
C LEU A 226 -2.86 -13.68 -0.58
N CYS A 227 -2.07 -13.20 -1.55
CA CYS A 227 -0.61 -13.28 -1.48
C CYS A 227 -0.06 -12.50 -0.29
N GLU A 228 -0.57 -11.29 -0.05
CA GLU A 228 -0.27 -10.48 1.13
C GLU A 228 -0.54 -11.25 2.40
N THR A 229 -1.72 -11.86 2.53
CA THR A 229 -2.10 -12.62 3.72
C THR A 229 -1.17 -13.80 3.96
N VAL A 230 -0.85 -14.57 2.91
CA VAL A 230 0.07 -15.70 3.03
C VAL A 230 1.46 -15.24 3.46
N VAL A 231 2.02 -14.22 2.82
CA VAL A 231 3.37 -13.72 3.13
C VAL A 231 3.42 -13.06 4.50
N ALA A 232 2.44 -12.22 4.83
CA ALA A 232 2.36 -11.54 6.12
C ALA A 232 2.21 -12.54 7.27
N MET A 233 1.34 -13.54 7.14
CA MET A 233 1.15 -14.55 8.19
C MET A 233 2.33 -15.51 8.29
N TRP A 234 2.98 -15.84 7.17
CA TRP A 234 4.22 -16.61 7.18
C TRP A 234 5.35 -15.85 7.88
N LEU A 235 5.57 -14.57 7.55
CA LEU A 235 6.54 -13.72 8.23
C LEU A 235 6.20 -13.60 9.72
N PHE A 236 4.96 -13.22 10.05
CA PHE A 236 4.51 -13.07 11.43
C PHE A 236 4.69 -14.33 12.27
N GLY A 237 4.36 -15.51 11.72
CA GLY A 237 4.59 -16.80 12.38
C GLY A 237 6.07 -17.17 12.52
N SER A 238 6.90 -16.83 11.54
CA SER A 238 8.34 -17.10 11.53
C SER A 238 9.12 -16.43 12.67
N ILE A 239 8.58 -15.32 13.17
CA ILE A 239 9.15 -14.52 14.27
C ILE A 239 8.21 -14.48 15.49
N TRP A 240 7.28 -15.43 15.59
CA TRP A 240 6.28 -15.51 16.67
C TRP A 240 6.88 -15.38 18.07
N ASP A 241 8.02 -16.03 18.32
CA ASP A 241 8.63 -16.05 19.66
C ASP A 241 9.23 -14.70 20.08
N ARG A 242 9.59 -13.83 19.12
CA ARG A 242 10.13 -12.49 19.39
C ARG A 242 9.05 -11.50 19.80
N TRP A 243 7.86 -11.59 19.19
CA TRP A 243 6.81 -10.62 19.40
C TRP A 243 6.35 -10.51 20.85
N GLY A 244 6.29 -9.27 21.33
CA GLY A 244 5.54 -8.87 22.51
C GLY A 244 4.06 -9.25 22.38
N ILE A 245 3.42 -9.53 23.52
CA ILE A 245 2.02 -9.98 23.56
C ILE A 245 1.05 -8.98 22.90
N ALA A 246 1.35 -7.68 22.98
CA ALA A 246 0.55 -6.64 22.35
C ALA A 246 0.51 -6.81 20.82
N PHE A 247 1.65 -7.03 20.17
CA PHE A 247 1.73 -7.26 18.72
C PHE A 247 1.16 -8.62 18.32
N LYS A 248 1.31 -9.65 19.16
CA LYS A 248 0.66 -10.97 18.95
C LYS A 248 -0.85 -10.87 18.81
N VAL A 249 -1.47 -9.91 19.49
CA VAL A 249 -2.93 -9.69 19.46
C VAL A 249 -3.30 -8.64 18.42
N LEU A 250 -2.61 -7.50 18.38
CA LEU A 250 -3.00 -6.36 17.57
C LEU A 250 -2.75 -6.61 16.08
N THR A 251 -1.61 -7.20 15.71
CA THR A 251 -1.22 -7.41 14.31
C THR A 251 -2.22 -8.29 13.55
N PRO A 252 -2.68 -9.45 14.06
CA PRO A 252 -3.72 -10.24 13.40
C PRO A 252 -5.07 -9.52 13.29
N ILE A 253 -5.48 -8.76 14.31
CA ILE A 253 -6.73 -7.98 14.29
C ILE A 253 -6.67 -6.92 13.18
N LEU A 254 -5.57 -6.17 13.12
CA LEU A 254 -5.35 -5.17 12.09
C LEU A 254 -5.31 -5.81 10.70
N HIS A 255 -4.61 -6.94 10.54
CA HIS A 255 -4.55 -7.67 9.27
C HIS A 255 -5.94 -8.08 8.77
N ILE A 256 -6.79 -8.63 9.65
CA ILE A 256 -8.17 -9.01 9.31
C ILE A 256 -8.98 -7.78 8.90
N ALA A 257 -8.87 -6.66 9.63
CA ALA A 257 -9.62 -5.44 9.33
C ALA A 257 -9.28 -4.87 7.95
N PHE A 258 -7.99 -4.83 7.60
CA PHE A 258 -7.50 -4.35 6.31
C PHE A 258 -7.77 -5.33 5.17
N SER A 259 -7.62 -6.63 5.40
CA SER A 259 -8.02 -7.66 4.43
C SER A 259 -9.51 -7.54 4.09
N ALA A 260 -10.35 -7.30 5.10
CA ALA A 260 -11.77 -7.04 4.89
C ALA A 260 -12.01 -5.75 4.08
N ALA A 261 -11.22 -4.70 4.29
CA ALA A 261 -11.29 -3.46 3.51
C ALA A 261 -10.93 -3.70 2.02
N GLN A 262 -9.85 -4.43 1.72
CA GLN A 262 -9.44 -4.75 0.35
C GLN A 262 -10.44 -5.69 -0.35
N VAL A 263 -11.00 -6.65 0.39
CA VAL A 263 -12.07 -7.53 -0.12
C VAL A 263 -13.33 -6.72 -0.42
N HIS A 264 -13.71 -5.78 0.45
CA HIS A 264 -14.83 -4.87 0.20
C HIS A 264 -14.61 -4.03 -1.06
N GLU A 265 -13.40 -3.50 -1.27
CA GLU A 265 -13.05 -2.79 -2.51
C GLU A 265 -13.21 -3.68 -3.75
N SER A 266 -12.72 -4.93 -3.68
CA SER A 266 -12.87 -5.91 -4.76
C SER A 266 -14.34 -6.18 -5.10
N PHE A 267 -15.21 -6.30 -4.10
CA PHE A 267 -16.65 -6.44 -4.31
C PHE A 267 -17.27 -5.21 -4.97
N CYS A 268 -16.89 -3.99 -4.56
CA CYS A 268 -17.37 -2.78 -5.21
C CYS A 268 -16.98 -2.72 -6.70
N ILE A 269 -15.76 -3.14 -7.05
CA ILE A 269 -15.30 -3.21 -8.45
C ILE A 269 -16.11 -4.25 -9.22
N LEU A 270 -16.44 -5.39 -8.60
CA LEU A 270 -17.27 -6.42 -9.23
C LEU A 270 -18.71 -5.94 -9.48
N GLU A 271 -19.30 -5.17 -8.56
CA GLU A 271 -20.60 -4.52 -8.81
C GLU A 271 -20.52 -3.59 -10.02
N ASP A 272 -19.41 -2.84 -10.20
CA ASP A 272 -19.18 -1.98 -11.37
C ASP A 272 -19.04 -2.79 -12.68
N VAL A 273 -18.44 -4.00 -12.63
CA VAL A 273 -18.42 -4.95 -13.76
C VAL A 273 -19.85 -5.33 -14.16
N GLN A 274 -20.67 -5.74 -13.19
CA GLN A 274 -22.04 -6.18 -13.44
C GLN A 274 -22.91 -5.05 -14.01
N ALA A 275 -22.78 -3.84 -13.46
CA ALA A 275 -23.48 -2.67 -13.96
C ALA A 275 -23.06 -2.31 -15.39
N SER A 276 -21.78 -2.47 -15.74
CA SER A 276 -21.29 -2.23 -17.10
C SER A 276 -21.87 -3.21 -18.13
N THR A 277 -22.24 -4.43 -17.70
CA THR A 277 -22.89 -5.44 -18.54
C THR A 277 -24.41 -5.31 -18.62
N GLY A 278 -25.05 -4.74 -17.61
CA GLY A 278 -26.52 -4.59 -17.52
C GLY A 278 -27.13 -3.53 -18.44
N ILE A 279 -26.32 -2.71 -19.14
CA ILE A 279 -26.77 -1.64 -20.05
C ILE A 279 -27.38 -2.19 -21.36
N HIS A 280 -27.49 -3.51 -21.52
CA HIS A 280 -28.29 -4.11 -22.60
C HIS A 280 -29.80 -4.22 -22.30
N GLN A 281 -30.29 -3.84 -21.12
CA GLN A 281 -31.73 -3.70 -20.85
C GLN A 281 -32.12 -2.27 -20.47
N GLY A 282 -32.61 -1.51 -21.45
CA GLY A 282 -33.41 -0.30 -21.23
C GLY A 282 -32.63 1.02 -21.24
N ARG A 283 -32.91 1.84 -22.27
CA ARG A 283 -32.39 3.21 -22.50
C ARG A 283 -32.70 4.23 -21.39
N GLU A 284 -33.29 3.83 -20.25
CA GLU A 284 -33.55 4.71 -19.10
C GLU A 284 -32.56 4.52 -17.93
N GLY A 285 -31.69 3.50 -17.96
CA GLY A 285 -30.75 3.17 -16.87
C GLY A 285 -29.62 4.18 -16.65
N PHE A 286 -29.39 5.12 -17.58
CA PHE A 286 -28.27 6.06 -17.51
C PHE A 286 -28.48 7.20 -16.49
N ARG A 287 -29.74 7.53 -16.15
CA ARG A 287 -30.05 8.41 -15.00
C ARG A 287 -30.07 7.64 -13.68
N GLY A 288 -30.40 6.35 -13.72
CA GLY A 288 -30.37 5.46 -12.55
C GLY A 288 -28.97 5.23 -12.00
N PHE A 289 -27.94 5.10 -12.85
CA PHE A 289 -26.56 4.86 -12.41
C PHE A 289 -26.00 6.04 -11.60
N GLN A 290 -26.27 7.29 -12.00
CA GLN A 290 -25.82 8.46 -11.22
C GLN A 290 -26.58 8.60 -9.89
N ILE A 291 -27.84 8.17 -9.83
CA ILE A 291 -28.67 8.20 -8.62
C ILE A 291 -28.31 7.06 -7.66
N TYR A 292 -28.02 5.85 -8.16
CA TYR A 292 -27.58 4.72 -7.34
C TYR A 292 -26.17 4.95 -6.74
N TYR A 293 -25.26 5.55 -7.52
CA TYR A 293 -23.92 5.95 -7.05
C TYR A 293 -23.95 7.08 -6.00
N ILE A 294 -25.02 7.90 -5.97
CA ILE A 294 -25.21 8.95 -4.96
C ILE A 294 -25.93 8.39 -3.72
N LYS A 295 -26.87 7.45 -3.88
CA LYS A 295 -27.67 6.96 -2.75
C LYS A 295 -26.94 5.93 -1.86
N ARG A 296 -26.02 5.13 -2.41
CA ARG A 296 -25.23 4.13 -1.64
C ARG A 296 -23.93 4.67 -1.02
N ARG A 297 -23.51 5.91 -1.31
CA ARG A 297 -22.33 6.55 -0.68
C ARG A 297 -22.65 7.73 0.24
N VAL A 298 -23.94 8.00 0.48
CA VAL A 298 -24.42 9.11 1.36
C VAL A 298 -25.25 8.57 2.54
N VAL A 299 -25.22 7.26 2.78
CA VAL A 299 -25.67 6.65 4.03
C VAL A 299 -24.54 5.83 4.60
#